data_AF-M1K3R8-F1
#
_entry.id   AF-M1K3R8-F1
#
_cell.length_a   1.000
_cell.length_b   1.000
_cell.length_c   1.000
_cell.angle_alpha   90.00
_cell.angle_beta   90.00
_cell.angle_gamma   90.00
#
_symmetry.space_group_name_H-M   'P 1'
#
loop_
_entity.id
_entity.type
_entity.pdbx_description
1 polymer ?
#
loop_
_entity_poly.entity_id
_entity_poly.type
_entity_poly.pdbx_seq_one_letter_code
_entity_poly.pdbx_strand_id
1 'polypeptide(L)'
;MLRVLFGYEKHLQMVDDVYKDGSADDEKLSKFITYLKSRTSIIPSTLDYLRVRAREEVHNIHRLKIGSKLLRQIIDQLRGVSICYESRIIRIFVGVIKEILRLKRNGDFEYSDHQEFLDVFKHFFGTVPIRAYESERYIRKILFIATEATKVTVSSDGAETGFDDEDGRVVDDGGEAYGRAGISDDETSSLTDLEKYKNEERGEISNARFEYFFLEVMHTLMEVEDILRIDHDEKYKWLVGSLMKREEVNSAKRIEIFRLVAGKANIISGNSLIYYVLKYGSCMRKSCARILTEHLEPDLYPQIILQVNMNILERGKKLYRDRRGAGDSRAVEECEFLAQEGVEVLSSYEVLHLNQKEIVLSFFSIFEMFFSGEDDKFLFIVSYAREYFEKCRPISDVFYRFLKKIFQEQEPGRYTENFRAAMFGEIQRYFVVHSDCIPNARFMTLLLNSAVGEFVPFCCKILYLAKDYFMARTLNPFMRERAMGRLRALFYQTGNRDILYLLVDVVGHDASRDDQYKTLCLFSEKKILREQLVREMYKGRYSSVSEILSSEFGCESLKPYDLDEDRRICETVDPGGKARNCEYLMSGTRRCTRIALIDYERHFR
;
A
#
# COMPACT_ATOMS: atom_id res chain seq x y z
N MET A 1 -47.02 -34.83 0.11
CA MET A 1 -48.33 -35.40 0.52
C MET A 1 -49.37 -34.32 0.88
N LEU A 2 -49.03 -33.21 1.54
CA LEU A 2 -49.98 -32.12 1.88
C LEU A 2 -50.52 -31.30 0.67
N ARG A 3 -49.81 -31.25 -0.48
CA ARG A 3 -50.27 -30.56 -1.72
C ARG A 3 -51.52 -31.16 -2.36
N VAL A 4 -51.86 -32.41 -2.07
CA VAL A 4 -53.01 -33.11 -2.65
C VAL A 4 -54.30 -32.81 -1.87
N LEU A 5 -54.20 -32.29 -0.65
CA LEU A 5 -55.34 -32.12 0.28
C LEU A 5 -55.99 -30.72 0.25
N PHE A 6 -55.34 -29.69 -0.31
CA PHE A 6 -55.84 -28.30 -0.29
C PHE A 6 -56.15 -27.69 -1.68
N GLY A 7 -56.15 -28.49 -2.73
CA GLY A 7 -56.34 -28.02 -4.11
C GLY A 7 -55.07 -27.37 -4.68
N TYR A 8 -54.83 -27.56 -5.98
CA TYR A 8 -53.76 -26.86 -6.68
C TYR A 8 -54.09 -25.36 -6.64
N GLU A 9 -53.28 -24.57 -5.95
CA GLU A 9 -53.47 -23.12 -5.94
C GLU A 9 -53.40 -22.61 -7.39
N LYS A 10 -54.46 -21.91 -7.83
CA LYS A 10 -54.65 -21.53 -9.25
C LYS A 10 -53.40 -20.89 -9.89
N HIS A 11 -52.62 -20.13 -9.14
CA HIS A 11 -51.39 -19.50 -9.65
C HIS A 11 -50.28 -20.51 -9.98
N LEU A 12 -50.15 -21.59 -9.21
CA LEU A 12 -49.16 -22.65 -9.46
C LEU A 12 -49.54 -23.45 -10.70
N GLN A 13 -50.83 -23.75 -10.87
CA GLN A 13 -51.32 -24.41 -12.07
C GLN A 13 -51.11 -23.54 -13.32
N MET A 14 -51.31 -22.23 -13.21
CA MET A 14 -51.02 -21.30 -14.31
C MET A 14 -49.52 -21.24 -14.65
N VAL A 15 -48.62 -21.39 -13.67
CA VAL A 15 -47.18 -21.58 -13.95
C VAL A 15 -46.97 -22.86 -14.75
N ASP A 16 -47.53 -23.99 -14.32
CA ASP A 16 -47.40 -25.25 -15.04
C ASP A 16 -47.96 -25.19 -16.46
N ASP A 17 -49.07 -24.49 -16.67
CA ASP A 17 -49.69 -24.34 -17.98
C ASP A 17 -48.86 -23.48 -18.94
N VAL A 18 -48.03 -22.58 -18.43
CA VAL A 18 -47.03 -21.83 -19.22
C VAL A 18 -45.81 -22.70 -19.56
N TYR A 19 -45.47 -23.66 -18.69
CA TYR A 19 -44.40 -24.64 -18.92
C TYR A 19 -44.82 -25.84 -19.78
N LYS A 20 -46.12 -26.07 -19.97
CA LYS A 20 -46.66 -27.12 -20.85
C LYS A 20 -46.63 -26.69 -22.31
N ASP A 21 -46.15 -27.61 -23.15
CA ASP A 21 -45.97 -27.52 -24.60
C ASP A 21 -44.90 -26.50 -25.02
N GLY A 22 -43.91 -26.96 -25.80
CA GLY A 22 -42.64 -26.28 -26.13
C GLY A 22 -42.73 -24.92 -26.84
N SER A 23 -43.91 -24.32 -26.94
CA SER A 23 -44.13 -22.90 -27.21
C SER A 23 -44.89 -22.30 -26.03
N ALA A 24 -44.21 -21.49 -25.22
CA ALA A 24 -44.89 -20.60 -24.28
C ALA A 24 -45.92 -19.77 -25.07
N ASP A 25 -47.19 -20.16 -24.97
CA ASP A 25 -48.29 -19.46 -25.60
C ASP A 25 -48.39 -18.09 -24.93
N ASP A 26 -48.06 -17.03 -25.68
CA ASP A 26 -48.02 -15.65 -25.18
C ASP A 26 -49.37 -15.26 -24.53
N GLU A 27 -50.46 -15.91 -24.93
CA GLU A 27 -51.78 -15.74 -24.31
C GLU A 27 -51.83 -16.30 -22.86
N LYS A 28 -51.30 -17.50 -22.62
CA LYS A 28 -51.24 -18.11 -21.28
C LYS A 28 -50.33 -17.30 -20.35
N LEU A 29 -49.17 -16.87 -20.88
CA LEU A 29 -48.23 -16.00 -20.17
C LEU A 29 -48.88 -14.66 -19.82
N SER A 30 -49.58 -14.03 -20.77
CA SER A 30 -50.29 -12.76 -20.53
C SER A 30 -51.42 -12.90 -19.49
N LYS A 31 -52.19 -14.00 -19.54
CA LYS A 31 -53.22 -14.31 -18.53
C LYS A 31 -52.61 -14.48 -17.15
N PHE A 32 -51.48 -15.18 -17.05
CA PHE A 32 -50.76 -15.37 -15.79
C PHE A 32 -50.25 -14.04 -15.20
N ILE A 33 -49.61 -13.20 -16.01
CA ILE A 33 -49.14 -11.88 -15.57
C ILE A 33 -50.32 -10.99 -15.12
N THR A 34 -51.43 -11.00 -15.86
CA THR A 34 -52.65 -10.28 -15.47
C THR A 34 -53.19 -10.77 -14.13
N TYR A 35 -53.14 -12.08 -13.90
CA TYR A 35 -53.54 -12.68 -12.64
C TYR A 35 -52.65 -12.22 -11.47
N LEU A 36 -51.32 -12.21 -11.65
CA LEU A 36 -50.38 -11.68 -10.66
C LEU A 36 -50.60 -10.19 -10.36
N LYS A 37 -50.89 -9.37 -11.38
CA LYS A 37 -51.24 -7.95 -11.20
C LYS A 37 -52.50 -7.78 -10.35
N SER A 38 -53.50 -8.64 -10.55
CA SER A 38 -54.77 -8.58 -9.80
C SER A 38 -54.66 -9.06 -8.36
N ARG A 39 -53.65 -9.88 -8.04
CA ARG A 39 -53.45 -10.48 -6.72
C ARG A 39 -51.96 -10.49 -6.37
N THR A 40 -51.47 -9.38 -5.84
CA THR A 40 -50.04 -9.26 -5.50
C THR A 40 -49.61 -10.17 -4.33
N SER A 41 -50.53 -10.54 -3.44
CA SER A 41 -50.27 -11.40 -2.27
C SER A 41 -49.77 -12.81 -2.60
N ILE A 42 -50.04 -13.31 -3.81
CA ILE A 42 -49.61 -14.64 -4.28
C ILE A 42 -48.25 -14.62 -5.01
N ILE A 43 -47.68 -13.45 -5.28
CA ILE A 43 -46.37 -13.32 -5.94
C ILE A 43 -45.26 -14.07 -5.17
N PRO A 44 -45.18 -13.99 -3.82
CA PRO A 44 -44.25 -14.78 -3.01
C PRO A 44 -44.24 -16.29 -3.32
N SER A 45 -45.38 -16.96 -3.16
CA SER A 45 -45.52 -18.40 -3.37
C SER A 45 -45.27 -18.78 -4.83
N THR A 46 -45.68 -17.91 -5.75
CA THR A 46 -45.41 -18.05 -7.18
C THR A 46 -43.90 -18.06 -7.47
N LEU A 47 -43.14 -17.09 -6.95
CA LEU A 47 -41.68 -17.02 -7.13
C LEU A 47 -40.95 -18.20 -6.48
N ASP A 48 -41.39 -18.63 -5.29
CA ASP A 48 -40.83 -19.79 -4.61
C ASP A 48 -41.07 -21.10 -5.40
N TYR A 49 -42.22 -21.21 -6.10
CA TYR A 49 -42.49 -22.32 -7.01
C TYR A 49 -41.70 -22.22 -8.32
N LEU A 50 -41.58 -21.02 -8.89
CA LEU A 50 -40.77 -20.78 -10.09
C LEU A 50 -39.30 -21.12 -9.88
N ARG A 51 -38.79 -20.92 -8.67
CA ARG A 51 -37.45 -21.40 -8.29
C ARG A 51 -37.26 -22.89 -8.56
N VAL A 52 -38.28 -23.71 -8.26
CA VAL A 52 -38.22 -25.17 -8.46
C VAL A 52 -38.34 -25.48 -9.96
N ARG A 53 -39.31 -24.89 -10.66
CA ARG A 53 -39.53 -25.14 -12.09
C ARG A 53 -38.37 -24.67 -12.97
N ALA A 54 -37.76 -23.53 -12.66
CA ALA A 54 -36.58 -23.05 -13.36
C ALA A 54 -35.38 -24.00 -13.22
N ARG A 55 -35.19 -24.59 -12.03
CA ARG A 55 -34.14 -25.61 -11.82
C ARG A 55 -34.44 -26.89 -12.60
N GLU A 56 -35.68 -27.37 -12.56
CA GLU A 56 -36.10 -28.54 -13.33
C GLU A 56 -35.93 -28.33 -14.84
N GLU A 57 -36.23 -27.14 -15.35
CA GLU A 57 -36.06 -26.79 -16.77
C GLU A 57 -34.60 -26.91 -17.19
N VAL A 58 -33.69 -26.30 -16.43
CA VAL A 58 -32.24 -26.38 -16.71
C VAL A 58 -31.73 -27.80 -16.54
N HIS A 59 -32.21 -28.53 -15.53
CA HIS A 59 -31.82 -29.93 -15.31
C HIS A 59 -32.24 -30.86 -16.45
N ASN A 60 -33.45 -30.67 -16.98
CA ASN A 60 -34.03 -31.60 -17.97
C ASN A 60 -33.71 -31.21 -19.42
N ILE A 61 -33.54 -29.91 -19.70
CA ILE A 61 -33.44 -29.36 -21.07
C ILE A 61 -32.10 -28.63 -21.28
N HIS A 62 -31.25 -28.54 -20.25
CA HIS A 62 -29.94 -27.87 -20.26
C HIS A 62 -29.99 -26.37 -20.54
N ARG A 63 -31.19 -25.76 -20.60
CA ARG A 63 -31.41 -24.33 -20.85
C ARG A 63 -32.57 -23.77 -20.04
N LEU A 64 -32.62 -22.46 -19.89
CA LEU A 64 -33.73 -21.76 -19.21
C LEU A 64 -34.45 -20.84 -20.20
N LYS A 65 -35.41 -21.37 -20.96
CA LYS A 65 -36.12 -20.61 -22.01
C LYS A 65 -37.44 -20.06 -21.53
N ILE A 66 -38.32 -20.93 -21.04
CA ILE A 66 -39.65 -20.55 -20.55
C ILE A 66 -39.49 -19.74 -19.27
N GLY A 67 -38.62 -20.19 -18.36
CA GLY A 67 -38.31 -19.47 -17.13
C GLY A 67 -37.78 -18.06 -17.38
N SER A 68 -36.87 -17.88 -18.35
CA SER A 68 -36.34 -16.55 -18.71
C SER A 68 -37.43 -15.62 -19.24
N LYS A 69 -38.27 -16.08 -20.18
CA LYS A 69 -39.41 -15.29 -20.68
C LYS A 69 -40.36 -14.86 -19.57
N LEU A 70 -40.68 -15.79 -18.67
CA LEU A 70 -41.60 -15.53 -17.57
C LEU A 70 -41.01 -14.54 -16.55
N LEU A 71 -39.75 -14.73 -16.16
CA LEU A 71 -39.03 -13.81 -15.27
C LEU A 71 -38.93 -12.41 -15.89
N ARG A 72 -38.64 -12.32 -17.20
CA ARG A 72 -38.60 -11.05 -17.91
C ARG A 72 -39.92 -10.30 -17.82
N GLN A 73 -41.03 -10.98 -18.10
CA GLN A 73 -42.37 -10.39 -17.99
C GLN A 73 -42.72 -10.00 -16.55
N ILE A 74 -42.36 -10.82 -15.56
CA ILE A 74 -42.55 -10.47 -14.14
C ILE A 74 -41.79 -9.18 -13.80
N ILE A 75 -40.53 -9.05 -14.23
CA ILE A 75 -39.71 -7.86 -13.97
C ILE A 75 -40.30 -6.63 -14.67
N ASP A 76 -40.64 -6.73 -15.95
CA ASP A 76 -41.13 -5.61 -16.75
C ASP A 76 -42.53 -5.15 -16.30
N GLN A 77 -43.43 -6.11 -16.08
CA GLN A 77 -44.85 -5.83 -15.87
C GLN A 77 -45.21 -5.62 -14.41
N LEU A 78 -44.36 -6.05 -13.47
CA LEU A 78 -44.56 -5.87 -12.03
C LEU A 78 -43.48 -5.01 -11.38
N ARG A 79 -42.80 -4.14 -12.16
CA ARG A 79 -41.66 -3.33 -11.70
C ARG A 79 -41.88 -2.56 -10.38
N GLY A 80 -43.09 -2.04 -10.16
CA GLY A 80 -43.45 -1.32 -8.93
C GLY A 80 -43.54 -2.21 -7.68
N VAL A 81 -43.70 -3.52 -7.85
CA VAL A 81 -43.81 -4.52 -6.77
C VAL A 81 -42.61 -5.47 -6.75
N SER A 82 -41.87 -5.60 -7.86
CA SER A 82 -40.72 -6.49 -7.99
C SER A 82 -39.59 -6.12 -7.03
N ILE A 83 -39.45 -4.84 -6.67
CA ILE A 83 -38.53 -4.35 -5.62
C ILE A 83 -38.82 -5.08 -4.30
N CYS A 84 -40.08 -5.27 -3.92
CA CYS A 84 -40.45 -5.96 -2.68
C CYS A 84 -40.10 -7.46 -2.68
N TYR A 85 -39.75 -8.03 -3.84
CA TYR A 85 -39.47 -9.45 -4.02
C TYR A 85 -38.12 -9.73 -4.68
N GLU A 86 -37.24 -8.72 -4.76
CA GLU A 86 -35.91 -8.81 -5.34
C GLU A 86 -35.11 -9.99 -4.78
N SER A 87 -35.13 -10.21 -3.46
CA SER A 87 -34.41 -11.29 -2.79
C SER A 87 -34.89 -12.67 -3.25
N ARG A 88 -36.20 -12.86 -3.46
CA ARG A 88 -36.78 -14.10 -4.00
C ARG A 88 -36.39 -14.34 -5.45
N ILE A 89 -36.33 -13.30 -6.28
CA ILE A 89 -35.89 -13.42 -7.67
C ILE A 89 -34.39 -13.81 -7.71
N ILE A 90 -33.56 -13.19 -6.88
CA ILE A 90 -32.13 -13.55 -6.78
C ILE A 90 -31.96 -15.02 -6.34
N ARG A 91 -32.82 -15.55 -5.46
CA ARG A 91 -32.80 -16.99 -5.09
C ARG A 91 -33.05 -17.92 -6.29
N ILE A 92 -33.84 -17.49 -7.27
CA ILE A 92 -34.04 -18.23 -8.51
C ILE A 92 -32.73 -18.26 -9.29
N PHE A 93 -32.06 -17.12 -9.44
CA PHE A 93 -30.76 -17.03 -10.11
C PHE A 93 -29.68 -17.87 -9.42
N VAL A 94 -29.59 -17.86 -8.08
CA VAL A 94 -28.69 -18.77 -7.33
C VAL A 94 -28.95 -20.23 -7.72
N GLY A 95 -30.23 -20.62 -7.81
CA GLY A 95 -30.62 -21.97 -8.20
C GLY A 95 -30.20 -22.36 -9.60
N VAL A 96 -30.46 -21.48 -10.57
CA VAL A 96 -30.10 -21.69 -11.97
C VAL A 96 -28.58 -21.76 -12.13
N ILE A 97 -27.83 -20.84 -11.53
CA ILE A 97 -26.36 -20.80 -11.61
C ILE A 97 -25.74 -22.08 -11.02
N LYS A 98 -26.28 -22.60 -9.91
CA LYS A 98 -25.84 -23.89 -9.36
C LYS A 98 -26.07 -25.05 -10.32
N GLU A 99 -27.21 -25.07 -11.01
CA GLU A 99 -27.50 -26.13 -11.98
C GLU A 99 -26.61 -26.01 -13.22
N ILE A 100 -26.33 -24.80 -13.70
CA ILE A 100 -25.37 -24.57 -14.81
C ILE A 100 -23.96 -25.06 -14.43
N LEU A 101 -23.51 -24.78 -13.21
CA LEU A 101 -22.24 -25.33 -12.70
C LEU A 101 -22.25 -26.87 -12.70
N ARG A 102 -23.38 -27.49 -12.37
CA ARG A 102 -23.55 -28.95 -12.40
C ARG A 102 -23.52 -29.50 -13.83
N LEU A 103 -24.17 -28.84 -14.80
CA LEU A 103 -24.12 -29.24 -16.22
C LEU A 103 -22.69 -29.25 -16.75
N LYS A 104 -21.87 -28.26 -16.39
CA LYS A 104 -20.46 -28.26 -16.77
C LYS A 104 -19.69 -29.44 -16.18
N ARG A 105 -19.94 -29.78 -14.92
CA ARG A 105 -19.31 -30.94 -14.27
C ARG A 105 -19.69 -32.26 -14.97
N ASN A 106 -20.90 -32.36 -15.51
CA ASN A 106 -21.35 -33.52 -16.25
C ASN A 106 -20.86 -33.54 -17.71
N GLY A 107 -20.24 -32.46 -18.20
CA GLY A 107 -19.79 -32.32 -19.59
C GLY A 107 -20.88 -31.85 -20.56
N ASP A 108 -22.08 -31.50 -20.06
CA ASP A 108 -23.27 -31.16 -20.86
C ASP A 108 -23.45 -29.65 -21.08
N PHE A 109 -22.42 -28.85 -20.82
CA PHE A 109 -22.51 -27.39 -20.89
C PHE A 109 -22.29 -26.86 -22.32
N GLU A 110 -23.24 -26.05 -22.78
CA GLU A 110 -23.14 -25.29 -24.02
C GLU A 110 -23.50 -23.80 -23.78
N TYR A 111 -22.58 -22.88 -24.08
CA TYR A 111 -22.76 -21.45 -23.75
C TYR A 111 -24.02 -20.83 -24.37
N SER A 112 -24.33 -21.19 -25.63
CA SER A 112 -25.50 -20.68 -26.36
C SER A 112 -26.83 -20.98 -25.66
N ASP A 113 -26.89 -22.07 -24.89
CA ASP A 113 -28.10 -22.49 -24.18
C ASP A 113 -28.43 -21.60 -22.97
N HIS A 114 -27.47 -20.79 -22.51
CA HIS A 114 -27.62 -19.96 -21.33
C HIS A 114 -27.68 -18.46 -21.63
N GLN A 115 -27.68 -18.05 -22.90
CA GLN A 115 -27.76 -16.65 -23.28
C GLN A 115 -29.06 -15.99 -22.82
N GLU A 116 -30.20 -16.66 -22.99
CA GLU A 116 -31.51 -16.15 -22.55
C GLU A 116 -31.54 -15.90 -21.04
N PHE A 117 -30.87 -16.76 -20.26
CA PHE A 117 -30.71 -16.56 -18.82
C PHE A 117 -29.84 -15.33 -18.52
N LEU A 118 -28.68 -15.17 -19.18
CA LEU A 118 -27.81 -14.01 -18.99
C LEU A 118 -28.53 -12.70 -19.33
N ASP A 119 -29.34 -12.68 -20.38
CA ASP A 119 -30.08 -11.47 -20.79
C ASP A 119 -31.09 -11.05 -19.72
N VAL A 120 -31.78 -12.00 -19.11
CA VAL A 120 -32.72 -11.73 -18.00
C VAL A 120 -31.99 -11.37 -16.72
N PHE A 121 -30.85 -12.00 -16.45
CA PHE A 121 -29.99 -11.68 -15.31
C PHE A 121 -29.49 -10.24 -15.38
N LYS A 122 -28.93 -9.83 -16.53
CA LYS A 122 -28.50 -8.45 -16.82
C LYS A 122 -29.65 -7.47 -16.69
N HIS A 123 -30.80 -7.80 -17.27
CA HIS A 123 -31.97 -6.93 -17.19
C HIS A 123 -32.45 -6.72 -15.77
N PHE A 124 -32.48 -7.77 -14.94
CA PHE A 124 -32.87 -7.64 -13.54
C PHE A 124 -31.98 -6.66 -12.79
N PHE A 125 -30.66 -6.84 -12.82
CA PHE A 125 -29.71 -5.97 -12.11
C PHE A 125 -29.62 -4.56 -12.70
N GLY A 126 -29.92 -4.39 -13.99
CA GLY A 126 -30.00 -3.07 -14.63
C GLY A 126 -31.31 -2.31 -14.38
N THR A 127 -32.39 -2.98 -13.95
CA THR A 127 -33.73 -2.35 -13.83
C THR A 127 -34.34 -2.35 -12.45
N VAL A 128 -33.98 -3.31 -11.59
CA VAL A 128 -34.50 -3.48 -10.23
C VAL A 128 -33.44 -2.96 -9.24
N PRO A 129 -33.72 -1.88 -8.49
CA PRO A 129 -32.81 -1.40 -7.47
C PRO A 129 -32.70 -2.43 -6.34
N ILE A 130 -31.48 -2.84 -5.98
CA ILE A 130 -31.23 -3.76 -4.87
C ILE A 130 -31.15 -2.96 -3.58
N ARG A 131 -32.08 -3.17 -2.64
CA ARG A 131 -32.21 -2.35 -1.42
C ARG A 131 -32.11 -3.15 -0.12
N ALA A 132 -32.28 -4.47 -0.18
CA ALA A 132 -32.36 -5.31 1.02
C ALA A 132 -31.02 -5.95 1.42
N TYR A 133 -30.69 -5.89 2.71
CA TYR A 133 -29.63 -6.71 3.34
C TYR A 133 -29.86 -8.22 3.14
N GLU A 134 -31.12 -8.66 3.01
CA GLU A 134 -31.46 -10.05 2.70
C GLU A 134 -30.96 -10.51 1.32
N SER A 135 -30.93 -9.60 0.35
CA SER A 135 -30.44 -9.87 -1.01
C SER A 135 -28.94 -10.08 -1.03
N GLU A 136 -28.20 -9.43 -0.12
CA GLU A 136 -26.75 -9.51 0.00
C GLU A 136 -26.27 -10.95 0.19
N ARG A 137 -26.92 -11.72 1.07
CA ARG A 137 -26.58 -13.15 1.28
C ARG A 137 -26.64 -13.95 -0.02
N TYR A 138 -27.57 -13.65 -0.91
CA TYR A 138 -27.72 -14.37 -2.18
C TYR A 138 -26.77 -13.85 -3.25
N ILE A 139 -26.54 -12.53 -3.30
CA ILE A 139 -25.53 -11.91 -4.17
C ILE A 139 -24.15 -12.44 -3.85
N ARG A 140 -23.76 -12.45 -2.57
CA ARG A 140 -22.49 -13.02 -2.09
C ARG A 140 -22.35 -14.49 -2.50
N LYS A 141 -23.42 -15.29 -2.43
CA LYS A 141 -23.44 -16.68 -2.94
C LYS A 141 -23.21 -16.75 -4.45
N ILE A 142 -23.87 -15.91 -5.25
CA ILE A 142 -23.69 -15.89 -6.71
C ILE A 142 -22.24 -15.51 -7.05
N LEU A 143 -21.74 -14.45 -6.41
CA LEU A 143 -20.39 -13.96 -6.62
C LEU A 143 -19.36 -15.03 -6.28
N PHE A 144 -19.48 -15.66 -5.11
CA PHE A 144 -18.61 -16.77 -4.69
C PHE A 144 -18.58 -17.91 -5.71
N ILE A 145 -19.77 -18.36 -6.17
CA ILE A 145 -19.86 -19.42 -7.17
C ILE A 145 -19.17 -18.99 -8.47
N ALA A 146 -19.39 -17.76 -8.91
CA ALA A 146 -18.81 -17.25 -10.14
C ALA A 146 -17.29 -17.09 -10.07
N THR A 147 -16.78 -16.62 -8.93
CA THR A 147 -15.33 -16.50 -8.70
C THR A 147 -14.67 -17.87 -8.60
N GLU A 148 -15.27 -18.85 -7.91
CA GLU A 148 -14.71 -20.21 -7.81
C GLU A 148 -14.78 -20.95 -9.16
N ALA A 149 -15.84 -20.76 -9.95
CA ALA A 149 -15.96 -21.35 -11.28
C ALA A 149 -14.93 -20.82 -12.29
N THR A 150 -14.34 -19.65 -12.04
CA THR A 150 -13.35 -18.98 -12.91
C THR A 150 -11.93 -19.03 -12.35
N LYS A 151 -11.78 -19.51 -11.11
CA LYS A 151 -10.50 -19.67 -10.42
C LYS A 151 -9.68 -20.80 -11.05
N VAL A 152 -8.36 -20.63 -11.06
CA VAL A 152 -7.45 -21.71 -11.43
C VAL A 152 -7.25 -22.60 -10.21
N THR A 153 -7.52 -23.91 -10.36
CA THR A 153 -6.87 -24.91 -9.51
C THR A 153 -5.39 -24.84 -9.81
N VAL A 154 -4.61 -24.14 -8.97
CA VAL A 154 -3.16 -24.30 -8.95
C VAL A 154 -2.93 -25.77 -8.61
N SER A 155 -2.60 -26.58 -9.62
CA SER A 155 -2.25 -27.98 -9.44
C SER A 155 -1.06 -28.03 -8.50
N SER A 156 -1.27 -28.71 -7.38
CA SER A 156 -0.29 -29.01 -6.34
C SER A 156 0.69 -30.08 -6.82
N ASP A 157 1.30 -29.90 -7.99
CA ASP A 157 2.43 -30.73 -8.40
C ASP A 157 3.71 -30.04 -7.91
N GLY A 158 4.17 -30.51 -6.75
CA GLY A 158 5.52 -30.30 -6.24
C GLY A 158 5.83 -28.95 -5.58
N ALA A 159 4.90 -28.00 -5.58
CA ALA A 159 5.05 -26.75 -4.85
C ALA A 159 4.19 -26.79 -3.58
N GLU A 160 4.79 -27.06 -2.43
CA GLU A 160 4.30 -26.55 -1.15
C GLU A 160 4.36 -25.01 -1.24
N THR A 161 3.37 -24.43 -1.92
CA THR A 161 3.20 -22.99 -1.93
C THR A 161 2.63 -22.63 -0.58
N GLY A 162 3.35 -21.85 0.21
CA GLY A 162 2.91 -21.25 1.47
C GLY A 162 1.74 -20.27 1.33
N PHE A 163 0.65 -20.70 0.68
CA PHE A 163 -0.69 -20.41 1.13
C PHE A 163 -0.91 -21.21 2.42
N ASP A 164 -0.27 -20.74 3.49
CA ASP A 164 -0.93 -20.90 4.78
C ASP A 164 -2.21 -20.10 4.66
N ASP A 165 -3.34 -20.79 4.48
CA ASP A 165 -4.60 -20.36 5.06
C ASP A 165 -4.42 -20.32 6.59
N GLU A 166 -3.53 -19.46 7.10
CA GLU A 166 -3.43 -19.14 8.54
C GLU A 166 -4.53 -18.15 8.98
N ASP A 167 -5.42 -17.77 8.06
CA ASP A 167 -6.80 -17.40 8.36
C ASP A 167 -7.77 -18.58 8.09
N GLY A 168 -7.28 -19.80 8.30
CA GLY A 168 -8.05 -21.02 8.49
C GLY A 168 -8.80 -21.00 9.83
N ARG A 169 -9.53 -19.92 10.10
CA ARG A 169 -10.84 -20.05 10.70
C ARG A 169 -11.83 -20.08 9.54
N VAL A 170 -11.99 -21.27 8.96
CA VAL A 170 -13.36 -21.78 8.91
C VAL A 170 -13.81 -21.74 10.36
N VAL A 171 -14.47 -20.65 10.74
CA VAL A 171 -15.24 -20.63 11.97
C VAL A 171 -16.24 -21.74 11.74
N ASP A 172 -15.93 -22.89 12.33
CA ASP A 172 -16.92 -23.81 12.83
C ASP A 172 -17.84 -22.95 13.71
N ASP A 173 -18.84 -22.33 13.10
CA ASP A 173 -19.80 -21.46 13.75
C ASP A 173 -20.82 -22.33 14.47
N GLY A 174 -20.29 -23.17 15.36
CA GLY A 174 -20.99 -23.70 16.50
C GLY A 174 -20.88 -22.70 17.64
N GLY A 175 -21.82 -21.75 17.73
CA GLY A 175 -22.06 -21.06 18.99
C GLY A 175 -22.38 -19.57 18.89
N GLU A 176 -23.68 -19.30 18.75
CA GLU A 176 -24.38 -18.27 19.53
C GLU A 176 -23.83 -16.84 19.53
N ALA A 177 -24.39 -16.00 18.66
CA ALA A 177 -25.18 -14.84 19.11
C ALA A 177 -25.66 -14.01 17.92
N TYR A 178 -26.84 -14.32 17.37
CA TYR A 178 -27.86 -13.32 17.02
C TYR A 178 -29.23 -14.01 16.89
N GLY A 179 -30.04 -13.85 17.93
CA GLY A 179 -31.48 -13.59 17.83
C GLY A 179 -32.35 -14.53 17.00
N ARG A 180 -32.69 -15.66 17.62
CA ARG A 180 -33.89 -16.48 17.43
C ARG A 180 -35.14 -15.68 16.95
N ALA A 181 -35.54 -15.90 15.70
CA ALA A 181 -36.94 -15.92 15.28
C ALA A 181 -37.09 -17.05 14.26
N GLY A 182 -37.81 -18.10 14.64
CA GLY A 182 -37.69 -19.43 14.05
C GLY A 182 -38.15 -19.55 12.60
N ILE A 183 -37.37 -20.29 11.80
CA ILE A 183 -37.85 -21.05 10.65
C ILE A 183 -37.12 -22.40 10.68
N SER A 184 -37.91 -23.47 10.69
CA SER A 184 -37.55 -24.88 10.70
C SER A 184 -36.88 -25.33 9.40
N ASP A 185 -35.79 -26.10 9.56
CA ASP A 185 -35.24 -27.20 8.75
C ASP A 185 -35.56 -27.27 7.24
N ASP A 186 -34.55 -26.97 6.39
CA ASP A 186 -34.11 -27.80 5.24
C ASP A 186 -32.86 -27.22 4.48
N GLU A 187 -31.83 -26.72 5.17
CA GLU A 187 -30.62 -26.16 4.49
C GLU A 187 -29.26 -26.60 5.11
N THR A 188 -29.15 -27.80 5.70
CA THR A 188 -27.90 -28.28 6.33
C THR A 188 -26.95 -29.10 5.43
N SER A 189 -27.16 -29.20 4.11
CA SER A 189 -26.27 -29.98 3.22
C SER A 189 -25.35 -29.16 2.31
N SER A 190 -25.34 -27.82 2.38
CA SER A 190 -24.88 -27.00 1.24
C SER A 190 -23.45 -26.43 1.26
N LEU A 191 -22.63 -26.77 2.27
CA LEU A 191 -21.24 -26.27 2.38
C LEU A 191 -20.17 -27.37 2.31
N THR A 192 -20.48 -28.60 2.72
CA THR A 192 -19.56 -29.75 2.69
C THR A 192 -19.39 -30.39 1.30
N ASP A 193 -20.24 -30.08 0.32
CA ASP A 193 -20.19 -30.66 -1.02
C ASP A 193 -19.20 -29.95 -1.98
N LEU A 194 -18.56 -28.86 -1.56
CA LEU A 194 -17.60 -28.11 -2.39
C LEU A 194 -16.13 -28.56 -2.21
N GLU A 195 -15.78 -29.25 -1.13
CA GLU A 195 -14.38 -29.63 -0.84
C GLU A 195 -13.91 -30.94 -1.51
N LYS A 196 -14.81 -31.73 -2.09
CA LYS A 196 -14.50 -33.12 -2.50
C LYS A 196 -14.06 -33.35 -3.94
N TYR A 197 -13.92 -32.33 -4.78
CA TYR A 197 -13.86 -32.54 -6.23
C TYR A 197 -12.77 -31.70 -6.92
N LYS A 198 -11.51 -32.06 -6.65
CA LYS A 198 -10.34 -31.71 -7.46
C LYS A 198 -9.94 -32.94 -8.27
N ASN A 199 -10.20 -32.90 -9.57
CA ASN A 199 -9.48 -33.54 -10.67
C ASN A 199 -10.49 -33.82 -11.79
N GLU A 200 -10.30 -33.16 -12.95
CA GLU A 200 -10.35 -33.80 -14.27
C GLU A 200 -10.17 -32.75 -15.38
N GLU A 201 -9.11 -32.96 -16.16
CA GLU A 201 -8.83 -32.27 -17.43
C GLU A 201 -9.68 -32.90 -18.54
N ARG A 202 -10.57 -32.11 -19.16
CA ARG A 202 -11.07 -32.36 -20.54
C ARG A 202 -11.68 -31.10 -21.16
N GLY A 203 -11.04 -30.62 -22.24
CA GLY A 203 -11.61 -29.68 -23.22
C GLY A 203 -11.33 -28.20 -22.97
N GLU A 204 -10.15 -27.72 -23.36
CA GLU A 204 -9.72 -26.30 -23.23
C GLU A 204 -10.73 -25.30 -23.84
N ILE A 205 -11.32 -25.60 -25.00
CA ILE A 205 -12.26 -24.69 -25.70
C ILE A 205 -13.63 -24.59 -24.98
N SER A 206 -14.15 -25.71 -24.46
CA SER A 206 -15.38 -25.73 -23.65
C SER A 206 -15.18 -25.00 -22.32
N ASN A 207 -13.95 -25.03 -21.79
CA ASN A 207 -13.62 -24.36 -20.55
C ASN A 207 -13.60 -22.83 -20.69
N ALA A 208 -13.08 -22.29 -21.81
CA ALA A 208 -13.04 -20.85 -22.06
C ALA A 208 -14.44 -20.20 -22.16
N ARG A 209 -15.39 -20.87 -22.84
CA ARG A 209 -16.78 -20.39 -22.94
C ARG A 209 -17.54 -20.49 -21.63
N PHE A 210 -17.30 -21.56 -20.87
CA PHE A 210 -17.83 -21.72 -19.52
C PHE A 210 -17.32 -20.62 -18.58
N GLU A 211 -16.02 -20.35 -18.61
CA GLU A 211 -15.40 -19.26 -17.86
C GLU A 211 -16.01 -17.91 -18.25
N TYR A 212 -16.20 -17.67 -19.55
CA TYR A 212 -16.80 -16.43 -20.05
C TYR A 212 -18.22 -16.20 -19.52
N PHE A 213 -19.04 -17.24 -19.43
CA PHE A 213 -20.37 -17.15 -18.79
C PHE A 213 -20.29 -16.60 -17.36
N PHE A 214 -19.38 -17.12 -16.55
CA PHE A 214 -19.23 -16.66 -15.16
C PHE A 214 -18.57 -15.29 -15.05
N LEU A 215 -17.69 -14.92 -16.00
CA LEU A 215 -17.20 -13.55 -16.12
C LEU A 215 -18.34 -12.56 -16.44
N GLU A 216 -19.29 -12.93 -17.31
CA GLU A 216 -20.48 -12.12 -17.58
C GLU A 216 -21.39 -11.96 -16.35
N VAL A 217 -21.53 -13.02 -15.54
CA VAL A 217 -22.24 -12.94 -14.25
C VAL A 217 -21.54 -11.96 -13.30
N MET A 218 -20.22 -12.07 -13.12
CA MET A 218 -19.46 -11.15 -12.27
C MET A 218 -19.52 -9.71 -12.79
N HIS A 219 -19.36 -9.51 -14.10
CA HIS A 219 -19.45 -8.20 -14.73
C HIS A 219 -20.79 -7.51 -14.43
N THR A 220 -21.89 -8.22 -14.66
CA THR A 220 -23.24 -7.73 -14.40
C THR A 220 -23.42 -7.31 -12.93
N LEU A 221 -22.88 -8.11 -12.00
CA LEU A 221 -22.92 -7.75 -10.58
C LEU A 221 -22.08 -6.51 -10.29
N MET A 222 -20.91 -6.37 -10.91
CA MET A 222 -20.02 -5.21 -10.72
C MET A 222 -20.56 -3.92 -11.35
N GLU A 223 -21.54 -3.97 -12.26
CA GLU A 223 -22.24 -2.77 -12.71
C GLU A 223 -23.17 -2.17 -11.64
N VAL A 224 -23.58 -2.97 -10.65
CA VAL A 224 -24.47 -2.53 -9.57
C VAL A 224 -23.70 -1.69 -8.56
N GLU A 225 -24.16 -0.46 -8.29
CA GLU A 225 -23.46 0.57 -7.51
C GLU A 225 -22.92 0.06 -6.16
N ASP A 226 -23.79 -0.39 -5.26
CA ASP A 226 -23.45 -0.77 -3.88
C ASP A 226 -23.01 -2.24 -3.69
N ILE A 227 -22.75 -3.01 -4.77
CA ILE A 227 -22.54 -4.46 -4.69
C ILE A 227 -21.37 -4.89 -3.80
N LEU A 228 -20.37 -4.03 -3.65
CA LEU A 228 -19.18 -4.30 -2.84
C LEU A 228 -19.27 -3.68 -1.44
N ARG A 229 -20.29 -2.87 -1.12
CA ARG A 229 -20.30 -2.08 0.12
C ARG A 229 -20.26 -2.90 1.41
N ILE A 230 -20.90 -4.07 1.41
CA ILE A 230 -20.92 -5.01 2.53
C ILE A 230 -19.90 -6.12 2.26
N ASP A 231 -19.13 -6.51 3.28
CA ASP A 231 -18.10 -7.57 3.22
C ASP A 231 -17.10 -7.37 2.05
N HIS A 232 -16.72 -6.11 1.77
CA HIS A 232 -15.85 -5.77 0.63
C HIS A 232 -14.52 -6.53 0.63
N ASP A 233 -13.90 -6.72 1.80
CA ASP A 233 -12.61 -7.38 1.93
C ASP A 233 -12.63 -8.81 1.37
N GLU A 234 -13.59 -9.63 1.80
CA GLU A 234 -13.76 -11.00 1.33
C GLU A 234 -14.14 -11.06 -0.16
N LYS A 235 -15.01 -10.14 -0.61
CA LYS A 235 -15.37 -10.06 -2.04
C LYS A 235 -14.17 -9.68 -2.90
N TYR A 236 -13.31 -8.76 -2.45
CA TYR A 236 -12.06 -8.43 -3.15
C TYR A 236 -11.13 -9.63 -3.22
N LYS A 237 -10.98 -10.40 -2.12
CA LYS A 237 -10.21 -11.66 -2.12
C LYS A 237 -10.66 -12.59 -3.25
N TRP A 238 -11.97 -12.82 -3.34
CA TRP A 238 -12.55 -13.70 -4.36
C TRP A 238 -12.39 -13.16 -5.78
N LEU A 239 -12.73 -11.88 -5.98
CA LEU A 239 -12.66 -11.22 -7.29
C LEU A 239 -11.24 -11.19 -7.82
N VAL A 240 -10.27 -10.75 -7.01
CA VAL A 240 -8.87 -10.68 -7.43
C VAL A 240 -8.32 -12.08 -7.73
N GLY A 241 -8.57 -13.05 -6.85
CA GLY A 241 -8.13 -14.43 -7.04
C GLY A 241 -8.75 -15.10 -8.28
N SER A 242 -9.95 -14.68 -8.67
CA SER A 242 -10.59 -15.09 -9.91
C SER A 242 -9.98 -14.37 -11.12
N LEU A 243 -9.87 -13.04 -11.09
CA LEU A 243 -9.50 -12.19 -12.23
C LEU A 243 -8.02 -12.29 -12.59
N MET A 244 -7.14 -12.52 -11.61
CA MET A 244 -5.71 -12.66 -11.82
C MET A 244 -5.34 -14.10 -12.19
N LYS A 245 -5.20 -14.34 -13.50
CA LYS A 245 -4.85 -15.64 -14.09
C LYS A 245 -3.53 -15.57 -14.87
N ARG A 246 -2.75 -16.66 -14.84
CA ARG A 246 -1.48 -16.81 -15.58
C ARG A 246 -1.68 -16.86 -17.10
N GLU A 247 -2.79 -17.46 -17.53
CA GLU A 247 -3.14 -17.60 -18.94
C GLU A 247 -4.08 -16.48 -19.40
N GLU A 248 -3.98 -16.09 -20.67
CA GLU A 248 -4.70 -14.93 -21.26
C GLU A 248 -6.15 -15.22 -21.69
N VAL A 249 -6.77 -16.29 -21.22
CA VAL A 249 -8.16 -16.61 -21.57
C VAL A 249 -9.08 -15.50 -21.03
N ASN A 250 -9.92 -14.94 -21.92
CA ASN A 250 -10.88 -13.88 -21.61
C ASN A 250 -10.25 -12.63 -20.95
N SER A 251 -8.99 -12.31 -21.26
CA SER A 251 -8.23 -11.20 -20.66
C SER A 251 -8.95 -9.85 -20.76
N ALA A 252 -9.55 -9.54 -21.92
CA ALA A 252 -10.31 -8.31 -22.13
C ALA A 252 -11.48 -8.17 -21.15
N LYS A 253 -12.26 -9.24 -20.95
CA LYS A 253 -13.40 -9.25 -20.02
C LYS A 253 -12.94 -9.14 -18.57
N ARG A 254 -11.84 -9.81 -18.21
CA ARG A 254 -11.24 -9.72 -16.87
C ARG A 254 -10.80 -8.30 -16.55
N ILE A 255 -10.17 -7.61 -17.51
CA ILE A 255 -9.76 -6.20 -17.37
C ILE A 255 -10.99 -5.29 -17.24
N GLU A 256 -12.04 -5.52 -18.02
CA GLU A 256 -13.31 -4.77 -17.91
C GLU A 256 -13.90 -4.88 -16.50
N ILE A 257 -14.00 -6.10 -15.96
CA ILE A 257 -14.48 -6.33 -14.59
C ILE A 257 -13.54 -5.65 -13.58
N PHE A 258 -12.23 -5.78 -13.76
CA PHE A 258 -11.26 -5.17 -12.86
C PHE A 258 -11.42 -3.64 -12.79
N ARG A 259 -11.66 -2.99 -13.93
CA ARG A 259 -11.94 -1.54 -13.98
C ARG A 259 -13.15 -1.15 -13.14
N LEU A 260 -14.24 -1.93 -13.23
CA LEU A 260 -15.43 -1.70 -12.41
C LEU A 260 -15.13 -1.87 -10.92
N VAL A 261 -14.38 -2.91 -10.56
CA VAL A 261 -13.97 -3.19 -9.17
C VAL A 261 -13.09 -2.06 -8.62
N ALA A 262 -12.10 -1.61 -9.39
CA ALA A 262 -11.22 -0.50 -9.01
C ALA A 262 -11.98 0.84 -8.89
N GLY A 263 -12.90 1.12 -9.83
CA GLY A 263 -13.76 2.31 -9.74
C GLY A 263 -14.60 2.34 -8.44
N LYS A 264 -15.07 1.19 -7.98
CA LYS A 264 -15.77 1.07 -6.68
C LYS A 264 -14.82 1.20 -5.48
N ALA A 265 -13.59 0.74 -5.64
CA ALA A 265 -12.57 0.80 -4.60
C ALA A 265 -12.18 2.25 -4.25
N ASN A 266 -12.24 3.16 -5.22
CA ASN A 266 -12.07 4.60 -5.01
C ASN A 266 -13.15 5.21 -4.08
N ILE A 267 -14.36 4.62 -4.04
CA ILE A 267 -15.49 5.16 -3.26
C ILE A 267 -15.56 4.56 -1.85
N ILE A 268 -15.30 3.26 -1.70
CA ILE A 268 -15.54 2.52 -0.45
C ILE A 268 -14.27 2.43 0.40
N SER A 269 -13.24 1.77 -0.14
CA SER A 269 -11.92 1.54 0.46
C SER A 269 -11.08 0.75 -0.53
N GLY A 270 -9.95 1.32 -0.94
CA GLY A 270 -9.01 0.69 -1.87
C GLY A 270 -8.06 -0.32 -1.24
N ASN A 271 -7.88 -0.30 0.08
CA ASN A 271 -6.77 -0.99 0.75
C ASN A 271 -6.81 -2.51 0.55
N SER A 272 -7.98 -3.13 0.74
CA SER A 272 -8.16 -4.57 0.54
C SER A 272 -7.95 -4.99 -0.91
N LEU A 273 -8.45 -4.21 -1.88
CA LEU A 273 -8.21 -4.47 -3.29
C LEU A 273 -6.72 -4.42 -3.60
N ILE A 274 -6.02 -3.35 -3.20
CA ILE A 274 -4.57 -3.18 -3.37
C ILE A 274 -3.82 -4.35 -2.73
N TYR A 275 -4.19 -4.75 -1.52
CA TYR A 275 -3.58 -5.88 -0.80
C TYR A 275 -3.64 -7.16 -1.62
N TYR A 276 -4.85 -7.58 -2.01
CA TYR A 276 -5.01 -8.84 -2.74
C TYR A 276 -4.35 -8.76 -4.11
N VAL A 277 -4.45 -7.65 -4.83
CA VAL A 277 -3.82 -7.50 -6.15
C VAL A 277 -2.31 -7.68 -6.07
N LEU A 278 -1.65 -7.00 -5.12
CA LEU A 278 -0.22 -7.16 -4.92
C LEU A 278 0.15 -8.57 -4.43
N LYS A 279 -0.64 -9.15 -3.53
CA LYS A 279 -0.40 -10.50 -2.98
C LYS A 279 -0.54 -11.59 -4.04
N TYR A 280 -1.56 -11.52 -4.89
CA TYR A 280 -1.73 -12.45 -6.01
C TYR A 280 -0.73 -12.17 -7.14
N GLY A 281 -0.44 -10.89 -7.41
CA GLY A 281 0.58 -10.44 -8.36
C GLY A 281 1.94 -11.03 -8.08
N SER A 282 2.40 -10.96 -6.83
CA SER A 282 3.69 -11.52 -6.44
C SER A 282 3.74 -13.04 -6.60
N CYS A 283 2.70 -13.76 -6.16
CA CYS A 283 2.64 -15.21 -6.31
C CYS A 283 2.57 -15.68 -7.77
N MET A 284 1.94 -14.87 -8.64
CA MET A 284 1.81 -15.15 -10.07
C MET A 284 2.95 -14.57 -10.92
N ARG A 285 3.82 -13.74 -10.33
CA ARG A 285 4.84 -12.93 -11.03
C ARG A 285 4.26 -12.12 -12.19
N LYS A 286 3.10 -11.50 -11.97
CA LYS A 286 2.39 -10.71 -12.98
C LYS A 286 2.32 -9.27 -12.53
N SER A 287 2.92 -8.36 -13.31
CA SER A 287 2.93 -6.93 -12.98
C SER A 287 1.52 -6.41 -12.73
N CYS A 288 1.40 -5.66 -11.64
CA CYS A 288 0.18 -5.10 -11.09
C CYS A 288 0.21 -3.57 -11.07
N ALA A 289 1.39 -2.95 -11.17
CA ALA A 289 1.60 -1.52 -11.06
C ALA A 289 0.70 -0.77 -12.04
N ARG A 290 0.68 -1.17 -13.32
CA ARG A 290 -0.19 -0.57 -14.33
C ARG A 290 -1.68 -0.73 -13.97
N ILE A 291 -2.08 -1.92 -13.53
CA ILE A 291 -3.47 -2.22 -13.17
C ILE A 291 -3.93 -1.37 -11.96
N LEU A 292 -3.06 -1.18 -10.97
CA LEU A 292 -3.33 -0.40 -9.77
C LEU A 292 -3.30 1.11 -10.06
N THR A 293 -2.50 1.56 -11.02
CA THR A 293 -2.31 3.00 -11.28
C THR A 293 -3.24 3.55 -12.36
N GLU A 294 -3.61 2.77 -13.38
CA GLU A 294 -4.56 3.21 -14.42
C GLU A 294 -6.01 3.33 -13.91
N HIS A 295 -6.34 2.65 -12.81
CA HIS A 295 -7.74 2.46 -12.41
C HIS A 295 -8.06 2.93 -10.99
N LEU A 296 -7.06 3.22 -10.16
CA LEU A 296 -7.25 3.84 -8.85
C LEU A 296 -6.97 5.34 -8.92
N GLU A 297 -7.65 6.09 -8.06
CA GLU A 297 -7.41 7.52 -7.91
C GLU A 297 -6.02 7.80 -7.29
N PRO A 298 -5.36 8.92 -7.65
CA PRO A 298 -4.00 9.24 -7.17
C PRO A 298 -3.86 9.36 -5.64
N ASP A 299 -4.95 9.63 -4.93
CA ASP A 299 -5.00 9.68 -3.47
C ASP A 299 -4.76 8.31 -2.80
N LEU A 300 -5.01 7.22 -3.53
CA LEU A 300 -4.72 5.85 -3.10
C LEU A 300 -3.30 5.38 -3.43
N TYR A 301 -2.53 6.12 -4.25
CA TYR A 301 -1.15 5.71 -4.59
C TYR A 301 -0.22 5.55 -3.38
N PRO A 302 -0.33 6.37 -2.30
CA PRO A 302 0.46 6.15 -1.09
C PRO A 302 0.09 4.84 -0.39
N GLN A 303 -1.18 4.40 -0.51
CA GLN A 303 -1.63 3.11 0.00
C GLN A 303 -1.06 1.94 -0.81
N ILE A 304 -0.82 2.10 -2.11
CA ILE A 304 -0.09 1.11 -2.92
C ILE A 304 1.32 0.91 -2.33
N ILE A 305 2.05 1.98 -2.07
CA ILE A 305 3.40 1.91 -1.49
C ILE A 305 3.37 1.31 -0.09
N LEU A 306 2.41 1.72 0.76
CA LEU A 306 2.24 1.12 2.08
C LEU A 306 1.99 -0.39 1.98
N GLN A 307 1.14 -0.81 1.05
CA GLN A 307 0.76 -2.21 0.93
C GLN A 307 1.84 -3.08 0.28
N VAL A 308 2.62 -2.52 -0.66
CA VAL A 308 3.87 -3.13 -1.12
C VAL A 308 4.77 -3.39 0.09
N ASN A 309 4.95 -2.38 0.95
CA ASN A 309 5.79 -2.53 2.12
C ASN A 309 5.29 -3.61 3.09
N MET A 310 3.99 -3.62 3.37
CA MET A 310 3.37 -4.59 4.26
C MET A 310 3.46 -6.02 3.71
N ASN A 311 3.28 -6.20 2.40
CA ASN A 311 3.40 -7.51 1.76
C ASN A 311 4.84 -8.02 1.78
N ILE A 312 5.83 -7.15 1.55
CA ILE A 312 7.25 -7.49 1.68
C ILE A 312 7.55 -7.94 3.12
N LEU A 313 7.05 -7.21 4.14
CA LEU A 313 7.23 -7.58 5.55
C LEU A 313 6.54 -8.91 5.91
N GLU A 314 5.33 -9.15 5.41
CA GLU A 314 4.60 -10.41 5.62
C GLU A 314 5.41 -11.60 5.07
N ARG A 315 5.91 -11.49 3.83
CA ARG A 315 6.71 -12.52 3.17
C ARG A 315 8.08 -12.69 3.79
N GLY A 316 8.77 -11.58 4.09
CA GLY A 316 10.09 -11.62 4.68
C GLY A 316 10.10 -12.23 6.09
N LYS A 317 9.06 -12.02 6.91
CA LYS A 317 8.95 -12.70 8.22
C LYS A 317 8.90 -14.23 8.10
N LYS A 318 8.35 -14.78 7.02
CA LYS A 318 8.36 -16.24 6.78
C LYS A 318 9.79 -16.74 6.56
N LEU A 319 10.60 -16.02 5.77
CA LEU A 319 12.03 -16.35 5.55
C LEU A 319 12.84 -16.47 6.85
N TYR A 320 12.57 -15.63 7.86
CA TYR A 320 13.31 -15.66 9.14
C TYR A 320 12.78 -16.70 10.15
N ARG A 321 11.51 -17.10 10.05
CA ARG A 321 10.93 -18.14 10.92
C ARG A 321 11.43 -19.52 10.53
N ASP A 322 11.61 -19.76 9.24
CA ASP A 322 12.13 -21.01 8.72
C ASP A 322 13.66 -21.03 8.83
N ARG A 323 14.16 -21.29 10.05
CA ARG A 323 15.60 -21.47 10.37
C ARG A 323 16.29 -22.64 9.63
N ARG A 324 15.68 -23.22 8.59
CA ARG A 324 16.31 -24.15 7.66
C ARG A 324 16.71 -23.35 6.43
N GLY A 325 18.00 -23.05 6.36
CA GLY A 325 18.57 -21.94 5.61
C GLY A 325 18.19 -21.83 4.14
N ALA A 326 18.24 -20.58 3.64
CA ALA A 326 18.55 -20.18 2.27
C ALA A 326 17.90 -20.95 1.10
N GLY A 327 16.78 -21.65 1.34
CA GLY A 327 16.18 -22.57 0.38
C GLY A 327 14.87 -22.08 -0.24
N ASP A 328 14.20 -21.09 0.35
CA ASP A 328 12.94 -20.58 -0.21
C ASP A 328 13.22 -19.41 -1.18
N SER A 329 13.88 -19.75 -2.30
CA SER A 329 14.09 -18.87 -3.47
C SER A 329 12.81 -18.08 -3.79
N ARG A 330 11.66 -18.73 -3.64
CA ARG A 330 10.36 -18.17 -3.97
C ARG A 330 9.97 -16.95 -3.13
N ALA A 331 10.17 -16.97 -1.82
CA ALA A 331 9.76 -15.84 -0.98
C ALA A 331 10.67 -14.61 -1.20
N VAL A 332 11.97 -14.82 -1.49
CA VAL A 332 12.87 -13.75 -1.92
C VAL A 332 12.46 -13.20 -3.28
N GLU A 333 12.18 -14.06 -4.25
CA GLU A 333 11.68 -13.66 -5.58
C GLU A 333 10.35 -12.90 -5.49
N GLU A 334 9.43 -13.29 -4.60
CA GLU A 334 8.18 -12.57 -4.34
C GLU A 334 8.45 -11.19 -3.72
N CYS A 335 9.41 -11.07 -2.80
CA CYS A 335 9.81 -9.77 -2.24
C CYS A 335 10.50 -8.87 -3.28
N GLU A 336 11.36 -9.44 -4.12
CA GLU A 336 12.00 -8.75 -5.23
C GLU A 336 10.96 -8.23 -6.22
N PHE A 337 10.01 -9.08 -6.60
CA PHE A 337 8.89 -8.70 -7.45
C PHE A 337 8.10 -7.53 -6.84
N LEU A 338 7.72 -7.60 -5.55
CA LEU A 338 7.00 -6.52 -4.88
C LEU A 338 7.80 -5.21 -4.82
N ALA A 339 9.12 -5.30 -4.61
CA ALA A 339 9.99 -4.13 -4.63
C ALA A 339 10.06 -3.50 -6.03
N GLN A 340 10.13 -4.32 -7.09
CA GLN A 340 10.07 -3.85 -8.48
C GLN A 340 8.74 -3.15 -8.79
N GLU A 341 7.62 -3.70 -8.33
CA GLU A 341 6.30 -3.06 -8.46
C GLU A 341 6.26 -1.69 -7.75
N GLY A 342 6.83 -1.61 -6.54
CA GLY A 342 6.98 -0.34 -5.81
C GLY A 342 7.80 0.69 -6.60
N VAL A 343 8.92 0.27 -7.20
CA VAL A 343 9.75 1.13 -8.08
C VAL A 343 8.95 1.57 -9.32
N GLU A 344 8.20 0.67 -9.96
CA GLU A 344 7.39 1.00 -11.14
C GLU A 344 6.33 2.06 -10.82
N VAL A 345 5.65 1.95 -9.67
CA VAL A 345 4.67 2.94 -9.21
C VAL A 345 5.34 4.30 -8.93
N LEU A 346 6.46 4.30 -8.20
CA LEU A 346 7.19 5.52 -7.85
C LEU A 346 7.80 6.23 -9.09
N SER A 347 8.27 5.45 -10.06
CA SER A 347 8.87 5.97 -11.29
C SER A 347 7.82 6.54 -12.25
N SER A 348 6.67 5.86 -12.36
CA SER A 348 5.60 6.21 -13.30
C SER A 348 4.68 7.34 -12.83
N TYR A 349 4.55 7.55 -11.52
CA TYR A 349 3.58 8.50 -10.95
C TYR A 349 4.17 9.35 -9.82
N GLU A 350 3.67 10.59 -9.69
CA GLU A 350 3.99 11.44 -8.54
C GLU A 350 3.16 10.99 -7.33
N VAL A 351 3.76 10.19 -6.45
CA VAL A 351 3.10 9.75 -5.22
C VAL A 351 3.20 10.84 -4.16
N LEU A 352 2.08 11.52 -3.89
CA LEU A 352 2.01 12.54 -2.84
C LEU A 352 2.07 11.90 -1.45
N HIS A 353 2.52 12.63 -0.43
CA HIS A 353 2.46 12.18 0.98
C HIS A 353 3.21 10.89 1.34
N LEU A 354 4.28 10.53 0.60
CA LEU A 354 5.18 9.41 0.95
C LEU A 354 5.79 9.48 2.36
N ASN A 355 5.72 10.65 3.00
CA ASN A 355 6.25 10.94 4.34
C ASN A 355 5.31 10.60 5.50
N GLN A 356 4.12 10.04 5.19
CA GLN A 356 3.22 9.49 6.19
C GLN A 356 3.96 8.51 7.12
N LYS A 357 3.58 8.52 8.40
CA LYS A 357 4.33 7.82 9.45
C LYS A 357 4.37 6.32 9.20
N GLU A 358 3.27 5.76 8.73
CA GLU A 358 3.04 4.35 8.46
C GLU A 358 3.92 3.86 7.31
N ILE A 359 4.00 4.64 6.22
CA ILE A 359 4.87 4.35 5.07
C ILE A 359 6.34 4.38 5.49
N VAL A 360 6.76 5.43 6.19
CA VAL A 360 8.14 5.59 6.64
C VAL A 360 8.53 4.46 7.60
N LEU A 361 7.66 4.09 8.54
CA LEU A 361 7.95 3.03 9.51
C LEU A 361 7.99 1.65 8.85
N SER A 362 7.05 1.33 7.96
CA SER A 362 7.05 0.06 7.24
C SER A 362 8.30 -0.06 6.35
N PHE A 363 8.68 1.02 5.68
CA PHE A 363 9.90 1.08 4.87
C PHE A 363 11.16 0.82 5.71
N PHE A 364 11.29 1.48 6.87
CA PHE A 364 12.39 1.24 7.80
C PHE A 364 12.48 -0.23 8.21
N SER A 365 11.34 -0.84 8.54
CA SER A 365 11.29 -2.25 8.95
C SER A 365 11.69 -3.22 7.83
N ILE A 366 11.43 -2.88 6.56
CA ILE A 366 11.90 -3.70 5.42
C ILE A 366 13.41 -3.63 5.31
N PHE A 367 13.94 -2.42 5.38
CA PHE A 367 15.38 -2.17 5.38
C PHE A 367 16.06 -2.90 6.53
N GLU A 368 15.50 -2.79 7.74
CA GLU A 368 15.99 -3.48 8.93
C GLU A 368 15.96 -4.99 8.73
N MET A 369 14.83 -5.54 8.28
CA MET A 369 14.66 -6.96 8.03
C MET A 369 15.76 -7.49 7.11
N PHE A 370 15.90 -6.98 5.89
CA PHE A 370 16.84 -7.55 4.91
C PHE A 370 18.32 -7.33 5.25
N PHE A 371 18.68 -6.23 5.91
CA PHE A 371 20.08 -5.98 6.27
C PHE A 371 20.44 -6.42 7.70
N SER A 372 19.47 -6.90 8.49
CA SER A 372 19.73 -7.54 9.78
C SER A 372 20.32 -8.95 9.67
N GLY A 373 20.28 -9.56 8.48
CA GLY A 373 20.95 -10.82 8.17
C GLY A 373 22.34 -10.62 7.53
N GLU A 374 23.25 -11.57 7.71
CA GLU A 374 24.60 -11.59 7.10
C GLU A 374 24.59 -12.05 5.62
N ASP A 375 23.61 -11.64 4.81
CA ASP A 375 23.50 -12.09 3.42
C ASP A 375 23.47 -10.90 2.44
N ASP A 376 24.47 -10.83 1.54
CA ASP A 376 24.68 -9.73 0.58
C ASP A 376 23.65 -9.71 -0.59
N LYS A 377 22.63 -10.57 -0.54
CA LYS A 377 21.74 -10.88 -1.69
C LYS A 377 20.56 -9.90 -1.88
N PHE A 378 20.48 -8.81 -1.12
CA PHE A 378 19.27 -7.95 -1.07
C PHE A 378 19.37 -6.63 -1.85
N LEU A 379 20.12 -6.60 -2.96
CA LEU A 379 20.33 -5.40 -3.80
C LEU A 379 19.02 -4.78 -4.34
N PHE A 380 17.96 -5.58 -4.51
CA PHE A 380 16.66 -5.08 -4.96
C PHE A 380 16.04 -4.08 -3.96
N ILE A 381 16.26 -4.27 -2.65
CA ILE A 381 15.80 -3.34 -1.61
C ILE A 381 16.54 -2.00 -1.68
N VAL A 382 17.83 -2.01 -2.03
CA VAL A 382 18.61 -0.77 -2.24
C VAL A 382 18.02 0.03 -3.40
N SER A 383 17.69 -0.64 -4.50
CA SER A 383 17.06 0.01 -5.65
C SER A 383 15.69 0.59 -5.31
N TYR A 384 14.91 -0.10 -4.48
CA TYR A 384 13.63 0.40 -4.00
C TYR A 384 13.76 1.62 -3.05
N ALA A 385 14.71 1.61 -2.11
CA ALA A 385 15.03 2.79 -1.29
C ALA A 385 15.43 3.99 -2.10
N ARG A 386 16.31 3.75 -3.07
CA ARG A 386 16.79 4.79 -3.94
C ARG A 386 15.61 5.51 -4.56
N GLU A 387 14.73 4.80 -5.24
CA GLU A 387 13.55 5.40 -5.86
C GLU A 387 12.64 6.09 -4.83
N TYR A 388 12.41 5.47 -3.67
CA TYR A 388 11.58 6.06 -2.60
C TYR A 388 12.17 7.40 -2.08
N PHE A 389 13.49 7.48 -1.89
CA PHE A 389 14.15 8.70 -1.44
C PHE A 389 14.14 9.79 -2.50
N GLU A 390 14.38 9.43 -3.77
CA GLU A 390 14.33 10.35 -4.90
C GLU A 390 12.94 11.01 -5.05
N LYS A 391 11.87 10.28 -4.74
CA LYS A 391 10.48 10.76 -4.91
C LYS A 391 9.90 11.47 -3.69
N CYS A 392 10.48 11.33 -2.50
CA CYS A 392 9.91 11.89 -1.28
C CYS A 392 10.34 13.35 -1.03
N ARG A 393 9.49 14.33 -1.37
CA ARG A 393 9.83 15.77 -1.25
C ARG A 393 10.18 16.28 0.16
N PRO A 394 9.59 15.81 1.29
CA PRO A 394 10.03 16.17 2.64
C PRO A 394 11.04 15.14 3.18
N ILE A 395 12.03 14.77 2.36
CA ILE A 395 13.00 13.71 2.66
C ILE A 395 13.73 13.92 4.00
N SER A 396 14.01 15.16 4.39
CA SER A 396 14.72 15.45 5.64
C SER A 396 13.95 14.98 6.88
N ASP A 397 12.61 14.99 6.85
CA ASP A 397 11.80 14.45 7.95
C ASP A 397 11.87 12.92 7.99
N VAL A 398 11.94 12.29 6.82
CA VAL A 398 12.11 10.83 6.68
C VAL A 398 13.48 10.41 7.21
N PHE A 399 14.55 11.04 6.72
CA PHE A 399 15.91 10.79 7.20
C PHE A 399 16.07 11.11 8.68
N TYR A 400 15.45 12.20 9.18
CA TYR A 400 15.44 12.50 10.62
C TYR A 400 14.84 11.35 11.42
N ARG A 401 13.71 10.77 10.99
CA ARG A 401 13.08 9.65 11.71
C ARG A 401 13.98 8.41 11.73
N PHE A 402 14.63 8.09 10.61
CA PHE A 402 15.54 6.93 10.53
C PHE A 402 16.78 7.13 11.39
N LEU A 403 17.48 8.25 11.19
CA LEU A 403 18.69 8.55 11.96
C LEU A 403 18.40 8.70 13.45
N LYS A 404 17.25 9.29 13.82
CA LYS A 404 16.86 9.40 15.23
C LYS A 404 16.73 8.02 15.86
N LYS A 405 16.12 7.04 15.19
CA LYS A 405 16.05 5.66 15.70
C LYS A 405 17.45 5.04 15.85
N ILE A 406 18.28 5.16 14.81
CA ILE A 406 19.64 4.60 14.82
C ILE A 406 20.51 5.23 15.92
N PHE A 407 20.38 6.54 16.15
CA PHE A 407 21.19 7.26 17.14
C PHE A 407 20.66 7.17 18.57
N GLN A 408 19.35 7.04 18.78
CA GLN A 408 18.73 7.10 20.12
C GLN A 408 18.54 5.74 20.79
N GLU A 409 18.59 4.63 20.05
CA GLU A 409 18.46 3.32 20.66
C GLU A 409 19.77 2.94 21.36
N GLN A 410 19.75 3.07 22.69
CA GLN A 410 20.90 2.91 23.61
C GLN A 410 21.43 1.47 23.74
N GLU A 411 20.89 0.49 23.00
CA GLU A 411 21.39 -0.89 23.01
C GLU A 411 22.54 -1.02 21.99
N PRO A 412 23.79 -1.21 22.44
CA PRO A 412 24.90 -1.48 21.53
C PRO A 412 24.61 -2.75 20.74
N GLY A 413 24.64 -2.66 19.40
CA GLY A 413 24.50 -3.81 18.52
C GLY A 413 23.07 -4.18 18.10
N ARG A 414 22.06 -3.35 18.37
CA ARG A 414 20.68 -3.62 17.90
C ARG A 414 20.55 -3.60 16.37
N TYR A 415 21.29 -2.72 15.69
CA TYR A 415 21.37 -2.68 14.23
C TYR A 415 22.72 -3.22 13.75
N THR A 416 22.70 -4.06 12.72
CA THR A 416 23.92 -4.63 12.11
C THR A 416 24.79 -3.56 11.45
N GLU A 417 26.08 -3.85 11.25
CA GLU A 417 26.99 -2.97 10.50
C GLU A 417 26.53 -2.81 9.04
N ASN A 418 26.10 -3.90 8.40
CA ASN A 418 25.59 -3.89 7.02
C ASN A 418 24.36 -2.98 6.85
N PHE A 419 23.40 -3.05 7.77
CA PHE A 419 22.23 -2.17 7.75
C PHE A 419 22.64 -0.70 7.84
N ARG A 420 23.52 -0.37 8.79
CA ARG A 420 24.00 1.00 8.99
C ARG A 420 24.76 1.50 7.76
N ALA A 421 25.66 0.69 7.21
CA ALA A 421 26.42 1.01 6.01
C ALA A 421 25.53 1.27 4.79
N ALA A 422 24.53 0.41 4.54
CA ALA A 422 23.60 0.57 3.42
C ALA A 422 22.72 1.83 3.57
N MET A 423 22.13 2.04 4.75
CA MET A 423 21.30 3.21 5.03
C MET A 423 22.10 4.52 4.95
N PHE A 424 23.27 4.57 5.57
CA PHE A 424 24.14 5.74 5.51
C PHE A 424 24.63 6.00 4.08
N GLY A 425 24.95 4.94 3.33
CA GLY A 425 25.32 5.03 1.93
C GLY A 425 24.24 5.67 1.06
N GLU A 426 22.98 5.24 1.19
CA GLU A 426 21.87 5.80 0.39
C GLU A 426 21.50 7.23 0.82
N ILE A 427 21.57 7.58 2.11
CA ILE A 427 21.39 8.98 2.56
C ILE A 427 22.51 9.87 1.99
N GLN A 428 23.77 9.41 2.06
CA GLN A 428 24.90 10.15 1.51
C GLN A 428 24.77 10.32 0.00
N ARG A 429 24.41 9.25 -0.72
CA ARG A 429 24.16 9.28 -2.17
C ARG A 429 23.11 10.34 -2.52
N TYR A 430 21.99 10.38 -1.78
CA TYR A 430 20.93 11.37 -2.00
C TYR A 430 21.49 12.81 -1.95
N PHE A 431 22.29 13.14 -0.93
CA PHE A 431 22.88 14.48 -0.80
C PHE A 431 23.97 14.80 -1.83
N VAL A 432 24.62 13.78 -2.40
CA VAL A 432 25.56 13.99 -3.52
C VAL A 432 24.79 14.31 -4.81
N VAL A 433 23.64 13.66 -5.04
CA VAL A 433 22.82 13.88 -6.24
C VAL A 433 22.03 15.20 -6.14
N HIS A 434 21.47 15.49 -4.97
CA HIS A 434 20.65 16.68 -4.69
C HIS A 434 21.41 17.69 -3.84
N SER A 435 22.53 18.18 -4.36
CA SER A 435 23.40 19.13 -3.63
C SER A 435 22.72 20.46 -3.28
N ASP A 436 21.65 20.81 -3.99
CA ASP A 436 20.83 22.01 -3.78
C ASP A 436 19.73 21.82 -2.71
N CYS A 437 19.55 20.61 -2.20
CA CYS A 437 18.56 20.32 -1.17
C CYS A 437 18.95 20.98 0.16
N ILE A 438 18.10 21.87 0.67
CA ILE A 438 18.27 22.52 1.98
C ILE A 438 17.49 21.74 3.03
N PRO A 439 18.17 21.01 3.95
CA PRO A 439 17.47 20.20 4.94
C PRO A 439 16.75 21.05 5.99
N ASN A 440 15.76 20.46 6.64
CA ASN A 440 15.09 21.14 7.74
C ASN A 440 15.98 21.24 9.00
N ALA A 441 15.67 22.21 9.86
CA ALA A 441 16.47 22.49 11.07
C ALA A 441 16.51 21.33 12.08
N ARG A 442 15.46 20.48 12.13
CA ARG A 442 15.42 19.32 13.05
C ARG A 442 16.43 18.25 12.64
N PHE A 443 16.51 17.97 11.34
CA PHE A 443 17.50 17.07 10.76
C PHE A 443 18.92 17.56 11.03
N MET A 444 19.20 18.83 10.75
CA MET A 444 20.52 19.42 11.00
C MET A 444 20.91 19.41 12.49
N THR A 445 19.95 19.72 13.36
CA THR A 445 20.16 19.68 14.82
C THR A 445 20.50 18.27 15.30
N LEU A 446 19.86 17.23 14.73
CA LEU A 446 20.16 15.83 15.05
C LEU A 446 21.61 15.49 14.67
N LEU A 447 22.03 15.78 13.44
CA LEU A 447 23.39 15.49 12.97
C LEU A 447 24.47 16.18 13.82
N LEU A 448 24.26 17.45 14.17
CA LEU A 448 25.18 18.22 15.01
C LEU A 448 25.28 17.68 16.45
N ASN A 449 24.23 17.05 16.97
CA ASN A 449 24.21 16.54 18.35
C ASN A 449 24.62 15.06 18.46
N SER A 450 24.42 14.28 17.40
CA SER A 450 24.63 12.84 17.39
C SER A 450 25.98 12.43 16.79
N ALA A 451 26.84 13.39 16.43
CA ALA A 451 28.20 13.13 15.98
C ALA A 451 29.11 12.70 17.16
N VAL A 452 28.87 11.50 17.69
CA VAL A 452 29.63 10.90 18.79
C VAL A 452 30.06 9.49 18.40
N GLY A 453 31.29 9.10 18.78
CA GLY A 453 31.80 7.74 18.55
C GLY A 453 31.92 7.37 17.07
N GLU A 454 31.41 6.19 16.71
CA GLU A 454 31.51 5.61 15.36
C GLU A 454 30.70 6.37 14.28
N PHE A 455 29.71 7.18 14.67
CA PHE A 455 28.87 7.92 13.71
C PHE A 455 29.48 9.24 13.23
N VAL A 456 30.57 9.70 13.86
CA VAL A 456 31.22 10.99 13.55
C VAL A 456 31.53 11.16 12.06
N PRO A 457 32.16 10.21 11.36
CA PRO A 457 32.51 10.39 9.95
C PRO A 457 31.27 10.60 9.06
N PHE A 458 30.21 9.81 9.29
CA PHE A 458 28.96 9.93 8.55
C PHE A 458 28.28 11.29 8.78
N CYS A 459 28.09 11.69 10.04
CA CYS A 459 27.47 12.97 10.36
C CYS A 459 28.25 14.14 9.76
N CYS A 460 29.59 14.11 9.87
CA CYS A 460 30.43 15.16 9.29
C CYS A 460 30.30 15.23 7.77
N LYS A 461 30.21 14.08 7.10
CA LYS A 461 30.06 14.02 5.66
C LYS A 461 28.75 14.64 5.19
N ILE A 462 27.63 14.28 5.83
CA ILE A 462 26.32 14.83 5.49
C ILE A 462 26.26 16.33 5.77
N LEU A 463 26.82 16.81 6.89
CA LEU A 463 26.88 18.23 7.21
C LEU A 463 27.62 19.02 6.11
N TYR A 464 28.74 18.51 5.62
CA TYR A 464 29.48 19.13 4.51
C TYR A 464 28.69 19.12 3.20
N LEU A 465 28.02 18.02 2.86
CA LEU A 465 27.17 17.96 1.66
C LEU A 465 25.98 18.92 1.75
N ALA A 466 25.45 19.16 2.96
CA ALA A 466 24.37 20.11 3.23
C ALA A 466 24.89 21.54 3.50
N LYS A 467 26.03 21.95 2.94
CA LYS A 467 26.64 23.26 3.20
C LYS A 467 25.74 24.45 2.88
N ASP A 468 24.90 24.32 1.86
CA ASP A 468 23.95 25.35 1.43
C ASP A 468 22.94 25.71 2.52
N TYR A 469 22.64 24.78 3.43
CA TYR A 469 21.89 25.08 4.65
C TYR A 469 22.55 26.22 5.43
N PHE A 470 23.85 26.13 5.73
CA PHE A 470 24.57 27.13 6.53
C PHE A 470 24.79 28.46 5.79
N MET A 471 24.75 28.42 4.46
CA MET A 471 24.88 29.60 3.59
C MET A 471 23.54 30.29 3.32
N ALA A 472 22.41 29.63 3.57
CA ALA A 472 21.08 30.14 3.27
C ALA A 472 20.78 31.43 4.05
N ARG A 473 20.61 32.55 3.31
CA ARG A 473 20.29 33.88 3.86
C ARG A 473 18.93 33.94 4.58
N THR A 474 18.08 32.94 4.40
CA THR A 474 16.75 32.83 5.02
C THR A 474 16.78 32.19 6.41
N LEU A 475 17.91 31.65 6.87
CA LEU A 475 18.02 31.13 8.23
C LEU A 475 17.91 32.25 9.27
N ASN A 476 17.11 32.01 10.31
CA ASN A 476 17.05 32.89 11.47
C ASN A 476 18.46 33.08 12.07
N PRO A 477 18.95 34.32 12.31
CA PRO A 477 20.27 34.59 12.85
C PRO A 477 20.61 33.80 14.13
N PHE A 478 19.64 33.61 15.03
CA PHE A 478 19.83 32.84 16.26
C PHE A 478 20.07 31.35 15.98
N MET A 479 19.34 30.79 15.00
CA MET A 479 19.54 29.40 14.58
C MET A 479 20.89 29.22 13.89
N ARG A 480 21.34 30.22 13.13
CA ARG A 480 22.66 30.22 12.48
C ARG A 480 23.78 30.22 13.50
N GLU A 481 23.77 31.13 14.47
CA GLU A 481 24.80 31.21 15.52
C GLU A 481 24.88 29.90 16.32
N ARG A 482 23.74 29.34 16.71
CA ARG A 482 23.68 28.06 17.43
C ARG A 482 24.24 26.90 16.60
N ALA A 483 23.89 26.82 15.32
CA ALA A 483 24.39 25.78 14.42
C ALA A 483 25.90 25.93 14.18
N MET A 484 26.39 27.15 13.99
CA MET A 484 27.81 27.45 13.81
C MET A 484 28.63 27.16 15.07
N GLY A 485 28.13 27.48 16.27
CA GLY A 485 28.79 27.13 17.53
C GLY A 485 28.97 25.63 17.69
N ARG A 486 27.94 24.84 17.37
CA ARG A 486 28.03 23.37 17.38
C ARG A 486 28.99 22.83 16.33
N LEU A 487 29.01 23.44 15.14
CA LEU A 487 29.91 23.05 14.07
C LEU A 487 31.38 23.25 14.46
N ARG A 488 31.70 24.40 15.08
CA ARG A 488 33.01 24.70 15.65
C ARG A 488 33.40 23.73 16.77
N ALA A 489 32.48 23.47 17.70
CA ALA A 489 32.71 22.50 18.77
C ALA A 489 33.00 21.09 18.21
N LEU A 490 32.23 20.67 17.20
CA LEU A 490 32.43 19.38 16.53
C LEU A 490 33.81 19.29 15.86
N PHE A 491 34.24 20.34 15.15
CA PHE A 491 35.59 20.40 14.57
C PHE A 491 36.67 20.33 15.65
N TYR A 492 36.48 21.09 16.73
CA TYR A 492 37.43 21.10 17.84
C TYR A 492 37.61 19.70 18.45
N GLN A 493 36.52 18.95 18.62
CA GLN A 493 36.53 17.62 19.22
C GLN A 493 37.12 16.56 18.27
N THR A 494 36.82 16.63 16.98
CA THR A 494 37.06 15.53 16.04
C THR A 494 38.22 15.75 15.07
N GLY A 495 38.57 17.01 14.78
CA GLY A 495 39.52 17.35 13.72
C GLY A 495 39.10 16.89 12.32
N ASN A 496 37.82 16.61 12.10
CA ASN A 496 37.33 16.04 10.85
C ASN A 496 37.51 17.01 9.66
N ARG A 497 38.03 16.48 8.54
CA ARG A 497 38.33 17.28 7.32
C ARG A 497 37.09 17.83 6.62
N ASP A 498 35.98 17.09 6.57
CA ASP A 498 34.75 17.58 5.94
C ASP A 498 34.20 18.80 6.71
N ILE A 499 34.29 18.80 8.04
CA ILE A 499 33.91 19.96 8.86
C ILE A 499 34.87 21.14 8.66
N LEU A 500 36.17 20.89 8.56
CA LEU A 500 37.15 21.94 8.23
C LEU A 500 36.78 22.64 6.93
N TYR A 501 36.49 21.87 5.87
CA TYR A 501 36.10 22.43 4.57
C TYR A 501 34.76 23.16 4.64
N LEU A 502 33.78 22.65 5.38
CA LEU A 502 32.53 23.35 5.60
C LEU A 502 32.73 24.70 6.29
N LEU A 503 33.56 24.75 7.34
CA LEU A 503 33.88 25.99 8.05
C LEU A 503 34.61 27.00 7.13
N VAL A 504 35.54 26.53 6.31
CA VAL A 504 36.24 27.34 5.29
C VAL A 504 35.25 27.92 4.29
N ASP A 505 34.37 27.09 3.73
CA ASP A 505 33.35 27.47 2.75
C ASP A 505 32.37 28.50 3.34
N VAL A 506 31.91 28.30 4.59
CA VAL A 506 30.99 29.23 5.25
C VAL A 506 31.66 30.58 5.53
N VAL A 507 32.92 30.60 5.97
CA VAL A 507 33.66 31.86 6.20
C VAL A 507 33.84 32.65 4.90
N GLY A 508 34.13 31.95 3.80
CA GLY A 508 34.25 32.57 2.47
C GLY A 508 32.94 33.13 1.91
N HIS A 509 31.78 32.72 2.46
CA HIS A 509 30.45 33.06 1.92
C HIS A 509 29.66 34.00 2.85
N ASP A 510 29.96 35.31 2.82
CA ASP A 510 29.25 36.41 3.51
C ASP A 510 28.72 36.03 4.92
N ALA A 511 29.53 35.33 5.71
CA ALA A 511 29.21 35.02 7.09
C ALA A 511 29.24 36.28 7.96
N SER A 512 28.64 36.21 9.14
CA SER A 512 28.74 37.29 10.11
C SER A 512 30.22 37.49 10.48
N ARG A 513 30.67 38.75 10.65
CA ARG A 513 32.04 39.05 11.10
C ARG A 513 32.40 38.26 12.37
N ASP A 514 31.44 38.12 13.28
CA ASP A 514 31.63 37.35 14.51
C ASP A 514 31.90 35.85 14.26
N ASP A 515 31.13 35.18 13.39
CA ASP A 515 31.36 33.78 13.03
C ASP A 515 32.70 33.56 12.31
N GLN A 516 33.10 34.50 11.45
CA GLN A 516 34.38 34.47 10.75
C GLN A 516 35.54 34.56 11.75
N TYR A 517 35.49 35.52 12.67
CA TYR A 517 36.50 35.68 13.72
C TYR A 517 36.60 34.45 14.63
N LYS A 518 35.46 33.94 15.12
CA LYS A 518 35.43 32.74 16.00
C LYS A 518 36.04 31.51 15.31
N THR A 519 35.72 31.30 14.03
CA THR A 519 36.27 30.18 13.24
C THR A 519 37.77 30.31 13.02
N LEU A 520 38.24 31.52 12.71
CA LEU A 520 39.66 31.83 12.55
C LEU A 520 40.45 31.63 13.85
N CYS A 521 39.89 32.02 15.00
CA CYS A 521 40.47 31.76 16.32
C CYS A 521 40.67 30.26 16.58
N LEU A 522 39.64 29.46 16.28
CA LEU A 522 39.69 28.00 16.39
C LEU A 522 40.78 27.38 15.50
N PHE A 523 40.93 27.82 14.25
CA PHE A 523 41.97 27.31 13.34
C PHE A 523 43.39 27.64 13.82
N SER A 524 43.58 28.83 14.40
CA SER A 524 44.86 29.25 14.99
C SER A 524 45.20 28.38 16.20
N GLU A 525 44.24 28.12 17.10
CA GLU A 525 44.48 27.28 18.27
C GLU A 525 44.85 25.84 17.88
N LYS A 526 44.19 25.29 16.85
CA LYS A 526 44.53 23.98 16.30
C LYS A 526 45.84 23.96 15.51
N LYS A 527 46.51 25.11 15.31
CA LYS A 527 47.75 25.26 14.52
C LYS A 527 47.60 24.80 13.06
N ILE A 528 46.40 24.92 12.51
CA ILE A 528 46.08 24.53 11.11
C ILE A 528 46.07 25.77 10.21
N LEU A 529 45.87 26.93 10.80
CA LEU A 529 45.87 28.21 10.10
C LEU A 529 47.24 28.47 9.43
N ARG A 530 47.25 28.48 8.09
CA ARG A 530 48.43 28.71 7.24
C ARG A 530 48.04 29.57 6.05
N GLU A 531 49.03 30.18 5.39
CA GLU A 531 48.77 31.23 4.40
C GLU A 531 47.97 30.67 3.22
N GLN A 532 48.27 29.44 2.83
CA GLN A 532 47.54 28.69 1.82
C GLN A 532 46.07 28.48 2.18
N LEU A 533 45.76 28.13 3.43
CA LEU A 533 44.38 27.94 3.88
C LEU A 533 43.60 29.27 3.87
N VAL A 534 44.24 30.36 4.31
CA VAL A 534 43.62 31.69 4.28
C VAL A 534 43.39 32.16 2.83
N ARG A 535 44.36 31.93 1.94
CA ARG A 535 44.19 32.15 0.49
C ARG A 535 43.01 31.37 -0.09
N GLU A 536 42.81 30.14 0.37
CA GLU A 536 41.68 29.30 -0.05
C GLU A 536 40.34 29.80 0.49
N MET A 537 40.28 30.27 1.73
CA MET A 537 39.07 30.83 2.35
C MET A 537 38.56 32.09 1.64
N TYR A 538 39.47 32.95 1.14
CA TYR A 538 39.13 34.23 0.49
C TYR A 538 39.29 34.19 -1.04
N LYS A 539 39.16 33.02 -1.67
CA LYS A 539 39.30 32.83 -3.13
C LYS A 539 38.54 33.92 -3.91
N GLY A 540 39.25 34.66 -4.75
CA GLY A 540 38.68 35.68 -5.64
C GLY A 540 38.54 37.11 -5.07
N ARG A 541 38.81 37.33 -3.77
CA ARG A 541 38.81 38.68 -3.14
C ARG A 541 40.23 39.19 -2.81
N TYR A 542 41.26 38.64 -3.45
CA TYR A 542 42.66 38.73 -3.02
C TYR A 542 43.43 39.91 -3.64
N SER A 543 43.56 41.04 -2.93
CA SER A 543 44.62 42.03 -3.20
C SER A 543 45.73 42.01 -2.14
N SER A 544 45.40 41.66 -0.90
CA SER A 544 46.32 41.34 0.19
C SER A 544 45.50 40.72 1.34
N VAL A 545 45.89 39.55 1.86
CA VAL A 545 45.20 38.92 3.02
C VAL A 545 45.14 39.88 4.21
N SER A 546 46.25 40.61 4.46
CA SER A 546 46.32 41.57 5.55
C SER A 546 45.32 42.71 5.35
N GLU A 547 45.18 43.22 4.12
CA GLU A 547 44.21 44.28 3.82
C GLU A 547 42.75 43.82 3.95
N ILE A 548 42.42 42.62 3.47
CA ILE A 548 41.06 42.06 3.57
C ILE A 548 40.67 41.85 5.03
N LEU A 549 41.51 41.15 5.80
CA LEU A 549 41.28 40.93 7.22
C LEU A 549 41.24 42.25 8.01
N SER A 550 42.12 43.20 7.68
CA SER A 550 42.11 44.54 8.27
C SER A 550 40.84 45.31 7.94
N SER A 551 40.31 45.19 6.72
CA SER A 551 39.07 45.84 6.29
C SER A 551 37.81 45.20 6.89
N GLU A 552 37.79 43.87 7.06
CA GLU A 552 36.64 43.14 7.57
C GLU A 552 36.52 43.26 9.10
N PHE A 553 37.64 43.30 9.82
CA PHE A 553 37.67 43.31 11.29
C PHE A 553 38.19 44.61 11.92
N GLY A 554 38.50 45.63 11.10
CA GLY A 554 39.22 46.84 11.50
C GLY A 554 38.73 47.48 12.80
N CYS A 555 39.68 47.81 13.69
CA CYS A 555 39.57 48.59 14.94
C CYS A 555 38.42 48.27 15.93
N GLU A 556 37.50 47.37 15.63
CA GLU A 556 36.40 46.98 16.51
C GLU A 556 36.88 45.91 17.50
N SER A 557 36.64 46.15 18.79
CA SER A 557 36.93 45.17 19.83
C SER A 557 35.90 44.05 19.80
N LEU A 558 36.18 43.00 19.02
CA LEU A 558 35.40 41.76 19.08
C LEU A 558 35.52 41.12 20.47
N LYS A 559 34.43 40.50 20.92
CA LYS A 559 34.44 39.79 22.20
C LYS A 559 35.49 38.69 22.17
N PRO A 560 36.23 38.46 23.27
CA PRO A 560 37.18 37.35 23.35
C PRO A 560 36.46 36.04 23.01
N TYR A 561 37.06 35.21 22.16
CA TYR A 561 36.47 33.92 21.81
C TYR A 561 36.70 32.95 22.97
N ASP A 562 35.62 32.57 23.64
CA ASP A 562 35.62 31.59 24.71
C ASP A 562 35.33 30.20 24.10
N LEU A 563 36.37 29.40 23.92
CA LEU A 563 36.24 28.04 23.38
C LEU A 563 35.38 27.14 24.29
N ASP A 564 35.36 27.45 25.59
CA ASP A 564 34.52 26.74 26.55
C ASP A 564 33.04 27.14 26.41
N GLU A 565 32.73 28.28 25.76
CA GLU A 565 31.35 28.66 25.40
C GLU A 565 30.77 27.71 24.35
N ASP A 566 31.46 27.49 23.22
CA ASP A 566 31.03 26.55 22.19
C ASP A 566 30.99 25.10 22.73
N ARG A 567 31.90 24.74 23.65
CA ARG A 567 31.87 23.44 24.35
C ARG A 567 30.63 23.26 25.23
N ARG A 568 30.23 24.29 25.99
CA ARG A 568 29.04 24.25 26.86
C ARG A 568 27.72 24.17 26.07
N ILE A 569 27.70 24.64 24.82
CA ILE A 569 26.55 24.48 23.91
C ILE A 569 26.29 23.00 23.56
N CYS A 570 27.33 22.15 23.59
CA CYS A 570 27.19 20.70 23.40
C CYS A 570 26.78 19.98 24.71
N GLU A 571 27.29 20.42 25.86
CA GLU A 571 27.06 19.77 27.16
C GLU A 571 25.66 20.06 27.77
N THR A 572 24.93 21.05 27.27
CA THR A 572 23.60 21.47 27.79
C THR A 572 22.39 20.75 27.19
N VAL A 573 22.59 19.73 26.35
CA VAL A 573 21.48 18.89 25.83
C VAL A 573 21.54 17.50 26.46
N ASP A 574 21.21 17.46 27.75
CA ASP A 574 20.84 16.20 28.39
C ASP A 574 19.46 15.75 27.83
N PRO A 575 19.25 14.48 27.40
CA PRO A 575 18.04 14.08 26.66
C PRO A 575 16.72 14.15 27.46
N GLY A 576 16.77 14.46 28.76
CA GLY A 576 15.60 14.54 29.65
C GLY A 576 15.47 15.85 30.45
N GLY A 577 16.36 16.83 30.27
CA GLY A 577 16.39 18.04 31.09
C GLY A 577 15.53 19.17 30.51
N LYS A 578 14.55 19.66 31.29
CA LYS A 578 13.84 20.93 30.99
C LYS A 578 14.87 22.03 30.70
N ALA A 579 14.71 22.72 29.57
CA ALA A 579 15.50 23.88 29.18
C ALA A 579 15.59 24.86 30.36
N ARG A 580 16.73 24.88 31.06
CA ARG A 580 17.03 25.90 32.05
C ARG A 580 17.71 27.06 31.32
N ASN A 581 17.09 28.23 31.46
CA ASN A 581 17.61 29.51 31.03
C ASN A 581 19.10 29.63 31.39
N CYS A 582 19.91 29.96 30.39
CA CYS A 582 21.35 30.20 30.51
C CYS A 582 21.64 31.55 31.17
N GLU A 583 21.25 31.71 32.43
CA GLU A 583 21.82 32.73 33.30
C GLU A 583 22.49 32.00 34.47
N TYR A 584 23.75 32.34 34.72
CA TYR A 584 24.66 31.75 35.70
C TYR A 584 25.32 30.43 35.30
N LEU A 585 26.58 30.53 34.85
CA LEU A 585 27.70 29.71 35.37
C LEU A 585 29.04 30.28 34.85
N MET A 586 29.63 31.15 35.68
CA MET A 586 30.99 31.68 35.57
C MET A 586 31.73 31.33 36.86
N SER A 587 32.63 30.33 36.82
CA SER A 587 33.87 30.34 37.61
C SER A 587 34.66 29.05 37.37
N GLY A 588 35.86 29.18 36.83
CA GLY A 588 36.81 28.08 36.60
C GLY A 588 37.62 28.35 35.33
N THR A 589 38.84 28.86 35.50
CA THR A 589 39.88 29.17 34.49
C THR A 589 39.50 28.99 33.01
N ARG A 590 38.98 30.07 32.42
CA ARG A 590 38.63 30.18 31.00
C ARG A 590 39.86 30.46 30.14
N ARG A 591 40.05 29.69 29.07
CA ARG A 591 41.00 30.05 28.00
C ARG A 591 40.28 30.92 26.96
N CYS A 592 40.29 32.23 27.17
CA CYS A 592 39.87 33.16 26.13
C CYS A 592 40.98 33.28 25.08
N THR A 593 40.71 32.92 23.84
CA THR A 593 41.63 33.23 22.73
C THR A 593 41.29 34.62 22.21
N ARG A 594 42.25 35.53 22.34
CA ARG A 594 42.21 36.83 21.67
C ARG A 594 43.24 36.74 20.56
N ILE A 595 42.80 36.80 19.31
CA ILE A 595 43.75 37.16 18.27
C ILE A 595 43.61 38.66 18.06
N ALA A 596 44.57 39.42 18.56
CA ALA A 596 44.76 40.76 18.03
C ALA A 596 45.19 40.60 16.57
N LEU A 597 44.56 41.31 15.62
CA LEU A 597 45.00 41.27 14.22
C LEU A 597 46.50 41.56 14.02
N ILE A 598 47.13 42.23 15.01
CA ILE A 598 48.57 42.49 15.07
C ILE A 598 49.39 41.21 15.33
N ASP A 599 48.86 40.22 16.05
CA ASP A 599 49.50 38.91 16.23
C ASP A 599 49.29 38.00 15.00
N TYR A 600 48.26 38.27 14.18
CA TYR A 600 48.03 37.62 12.87
C TYR A 600 49.15 37.94 11.87
N GLU A 601 49.55 39.21 11.73
CA GLU A 601 50.65 39.61 10.85
C GLU A 601 52.00 39.02 11.28
N ARG A 602 52.21 38.80 12.60
CA ARG A 602 53.42 38.16 13.14
C ARG A 602 53.46 36.64 12.99
N HIS A 603 52.33 35.97 12.80
CA HIS A 603 52.28 34.52 12.60
C HIS A 603 52.45 34.12 11.12
N PHE A 604 52.23 35.07 10.20
CA PHE A 604 52.31 34.85 8.75
C PHE A 604 53.58 35.40 8.08
N ARG A 605 54.25 36.38 8.69
CA ARG A 605 55.65 36.72 8.38
C ARG A 605 56.59 35.74 9.06
#